data_AF-A0A445DJC1-F1
#
_entry.id   AF-A0A445DJC1-F1
#
_cell.length_a   1.000
_cell.length_b   1.000
_cell.length_c   1.000
_cell.angle_alpha   90.00
_cell.angle_beta   90.00
_cell.angle_gamma   90.00
#
_symmetry.space_group_name_H-M   'P 1'
#
loop_
_entity.id
_entity.type
_entity.pdbx_description
1 polymer ?
#
loop_
_entity_poly.entity_id
_entity_poly.type
_entity_poly.pdbx_seq_one_letter_code
_entity_poly.pdbx_strand_id
1 'polypeptide(L)' 'MPNRQKRSRAETRCRCPARMLLCMDDESGRWHVAYFSDAHNHHVLELQFSSMLPSHRRMSEADIGQMNDMRKWGIGIS' A
#
# COMPACT_ATOMS: atom_id res chain seq x y z
N MET A 1 -12.11 17.75 26.74
CA MET A 1 -11.98 17.32 25.33
C MET A 1 -13.10 16.33 25.04
N PRO A 2 -14.02 16.58 24.09
CA PRO A 2 -15.08 15.62 23.80
C PRO A 2 -14.46 14.30 23.31
N ASN A 3 -14.97 13.19 23.85
CA ASN A 3 -14.53 11.84 23.54
C ASN A 3 -14.79 11.53 22.05
N ARG A 4 -13.76 11.64 21.21
CA ARG A 4 -13.88 11.37 19.77
C ARG A 4 -13.91 9.86 19.56
N GLN A 5 -15.10 9.26 19.65
CA GLN A 5 -15.30 7.86 19.32
C GLN A 5 -15.00 7.63 17.83
N LYS A 6 -14.04 6.74 17.56
CA LYS A 6 -13.68 6.34 16.20
C LYS A 6 -14.85 5.53 15.64
N ARG A 7 -15.44 5.98 14.52
CA ARG A 7 -16.51 5.23 13.83
C ARG A 7 -16.01 3.82 13.48
N SER A 8 -16.87 2.81 13.59
CA SER A 8 -16.55 1.46 13.11
C SER A 8 -16.23 1.54 11.62
N ARG A 9 -15.03 1.11 11.24
CA ARG A 9 -14.62 1.00 9.83
C ARG A 9 -15.04 -0.38 9.36
N ALA A 10 -15.71 -0.46 8.21
CA ALA A 10 -16.00 -1.75 7.58
C ALA A 10 -14.70 -2.54 7.37
N GLU A 11 -14.72 -3.85 7.61
CA GLU A 11 -13.59 -4.71 7.26
C GLU A 11 -13.44 -4.72 5.74
N THR A 12 -12.38 -4.09 5.22
CA THR A 12 -12.08 -4.06 3.79
C THR A 12 -11.13 -5.18 3.35
N ARG A 13 -10.81 -6.13 4.24
CA ARG A 13 -9.88 -7.24 3.96
C ARG A 13 -10.65 -8.50 3.60
N CYS A 14 -10.46 -9.00 2.39
CA CYS A 14 -11.02 -10.26 1.87
C CYS A 14 -10.37 -11.53 2.46
N ARG A 15 -9.42 -11.39 3.39
CA ARG A 15 -8.62 -12.50 3.95
C ARG A 15 -7.94 -13.37 2.88
N CYS A 16 -7.55 -12.75 1.76
CA CYS A 16 -6.80 -13.42 0.69
C CYS A 16 -5.49 -14.02 1.22
N PRO A 17 -5.15 -15.28 0.88
CA PRO A 17 -3.91 -15.90 1.34
C PRO A 17 -2.67 -15.45 0.56
N ALA A 18 -2.85 -14.69 -0.53
CA ALA A 18 -1.75 -14.13 -1.30
C ALA A 18 -0.87 -13.23 -0.44
N ARG A 19 0.43 -13.54 -0.40
CA ARG A 19 1.42 -12.80 0.38
C ARG A 19 2.83 -13.07 -0.12
N MET A 20 3.69 -12.07 0.02
CA MET A 20 5.13 -12.16 -0.21
C MET A 20 5.86 -11.69 1.04
N LEU A 21 6.82 -12.48 1.51
CA LEU A 21 7.71 -12.12 2.59
C LEU A 21 9.10 -11.90 2.01
N LEU A 22 9.61 -10.68 2.17
CA LEU A 22 10.98 -10.31 1.86
C LEU A 22 11.79 -10.31 3.15
N CYS A 23 12.91 -11.03 3.15
CA CYS A 23 13.86 -11.06 4.25
C CYS A 23 15.20 -10.50 3.76
N MET A 24 15.87 -9.72 4.60
CA MET A 24 17.24 -9.30 4.34
C MET A 24 18.15 -10.43 4.83
N ASP A 25 19.10 -10.82 3.99
CA ASP A 25 20.23 -11.62 4.42
C ASP A 25 21.30 -10.68 4.98
N ASP A 26 21.60 -10.81 6.27
CA ASP A 26 22.51 -9.90 6.97
C ASP A 26 23.96 -10.05 6.48
N GLU A 27 24.35 -11.23 5.97
CA GLU A 27 25.70 -11.47 5.47
C GLU A 27 25.94 -10.81 4.11
N SER A 28 25.03 -11.01 3.15
CA SER A 28 25.17 -10.41 1.82
C SER A 28 24.57 -9.01 1.69
N GLY A 29 23.77 -8.57 2.67
CA GLY A 29 22.97 -7.34 2.61
C GLY A 29 21.89 -7.37 1.53
N ARG A 30 21.56 -8.54 0.98
CA ARG A 30 20.61 -8.69 -0.12
C ARG A 30 19.24 -9.10 0.39
N TRP A 31 18.20 -8.54 -0.23
CA TRP A 31 16.83 -9.01 -0.02
C TRP A 31 16.59 -10.29 -0.81
N HIS A 32 15.93 -11.26 -0.17
CA HIS A 32 15.45 -12.48 -0.80
C HIS A 32 13.98 -12.74 -0.44
N VAL A 33 13.31 -13.54 -1.27
CA VAL A 33 11.92 -13.95 -1.05
C VAL A 33 11.91 -15.18 -0.13
N ALA A 34 11.56 -15.00 1.14
CA ALA A 34 11.49 -16.09 2.11
C ALA A 34 10.18 -16.89 2.02
N TYR A 35 9.11 -16.24 1.57
CA TYR A 35 7.82 -16.91 1.35
C TYR A 35 7.07 -16.20 0.23
N PHE A 36 6.41 -16.98 -0.64
CA PHE A 36 5.53 -16.47 -1.67
C PHE A 36 4.31 -17.38 -1.81
N SER A 37 3.13 -16.77 -1.86
CA SER A 37 1.87 -17.41 -2.20
C SER A 37 1.12 -16.54 -3.19
N ASP A 38 0.83 -17.10 -4.36
CA ASP A 38 -0.02 -16.49 -5.39
C ASP A 38 -1.44 -17.06 -5.39
N ALA A 39 -1.82 -17.80 -4.35
CA ALA A 39 -3.19 -18.25 -4.19
C ALA A 39 -4.11 -17.06 -3.87
N HIS A 40 -5.06 -16.77 -4.75
CA HIS A 40 -6.07 -15.74 -4.56
C HIS A 40 -7.44 -16.36 -4.31
N ASN A 41 -8.22 -15.75 -3.43
CA ASN A 41 -9.62 -16.13 -3.17
C ASN A 41 -10.63 -15.16 -3.81
N HIS A 42 -10.14 -14.28 -4.70
CA HIS A 42 -10.93 -13.30 -5.44
C HIS A 42 -10.35 -13.15 -6.85
N HIS A 43 -11.11 -12.54 -7.76
CA HIS A 43 -10.60 -12.20 -9.08
C HIS A 43 -9.45 -11.21 -8.97
N VAL A 44 -8.36 -11.50 -9.68
CA VAL A 44 -7.24 -10.57 -9.85
C VAL A 44 -7.56 -9.70 -11.05
N LEU A 45 -7.34 -8.39 -10.91
CA LEU A 45 -7.60 -7.44 -11.98
C LEU A 45 -6.64 -7.71 -13.15
N GLU A 46 -7.18 -7.76 -14.37
CA GLU A 46 -6.35 -7.91 -15.57
C GLU A 46 -5.39 -6.73 -15.74
N LEU A 47 -4.21 -7.02 -16.30
CA LEU A 47 -3.13 -6.03 -16.43
C LEU A 47 -3.55 -4.78 -17.23
N GLN A 48 -4.44 -4.92 -18.21
CA GLN A 48 -4.96 -3.81 -19.02
C GLN A 48 -5.71 -2.76 -18.19
N PHE A 49 -6.26 -3.16 -17.05
CA PHE A 49 -6.99 -2.30 -16.13
C PHE A 49 -6.13 -1.77 -14.98
N SER A 50 -4.85 -2.15 -14.90
CA SER A 50 -3.96 -1.81 -13.79
C SER A 50 -3.82 -0.29 -13.58
N SER A 51 -3.87 0.50 -14.65
CA SER A 51 -3.81 1.97 -14.64
C SER A 51 -4.99 2.64 -13.91
N MET A 52 -6.11 1.93 -13.72
CA MET A 52 -7.26 2.42 -12.96
C MET A 52 -7.10 2.25 -11.45
N LEU A 53 -6.11 1.47 -10.99
CA LEU A 53 -5.86 1.30 -9.57
C LEU A 53 -5.26 2.59 -8.98
N PRO A 54 -5.76 3.07 -7.83
CA PRO A 54 -5.23 4.27 -7.19
C PRO A 54 -3.71 4.24 -6.95
N SER A 55 -3.15 3.06 -6.66
CA SER A 55 -1.71 2.85 -6.45
C SER A 55 -0.86 3.01 -7.72
N HIS A 56 -1.47 2.89 -8.91
CA HIS A 56 -0.79 3.08 -10.20
C HIS A 56 -1.08 4.44 -10.82
N ARG A 57 -1.81 5.32 -10.12
CA ARG A 57 -2.04 6.68 -10.57
C ARG A 57 -0.69 7.40 -10.62
N ARG A 58 -0.28 7.82 -11.83
CA ARG A 58 0.90 8.68 -11.98
C ARG A 58 0.59 10.03 -11.34
N MET A 59 1.47 10.48 -10.47
CA MET A 59 1.44 11.83 -9.93
C MET A 59 2.25 12.75 -10.85
N SER A 60 1.77 13.98 -11.03
CA SER A 60 2.59 15.02 -11.65
C SER A 60 3.69 15.48 -10.69
N GLU A 61 4.74 16.10 -11.21
CA GLU A 61 5.79 16.70 -10.37
C GLU A 61 5.21 17.75 -9.41
N ALA A 62 4.20 18.50 -9.85
CA ALA A 62 3.50 19.48 -9.02
C ALA A 62 2.77 18.79 -7.84
N ASP A 63 2.07 17.68 -8.09
CA ASP A 63 1.41 16.89 -7.04
C ASP A 63 2.42 16.36 -6.02
N ILE A 64 3.58 15.86 -6.50
CA ILE A 64 4.66 15.36 -5.64
C ILE A 64 5.25 16.50 -4.80
N GLY A 65 5.50 17.67 -5.40
CA GLY A 65 5.98 18.85 -4.71
C GLY A 65 5.05 19.28 -3.59
N GLN A 66 3.75 19.40 -3.89
CA GLN A 66 2.73 19.76 -2.92
C GLN A 66 2.65 18.75 -1.76
N MET A 67 2.68 17.44 -2.07
CA MET A 67 2.66 16.40 -1.04
C MET A 67 3.89 16.46 -0.11
N ASN A 68 5.08 16.70 -0.68
CA ASN A 68 6.30 16.86 0.11
C ASN A 68 6.24 18.09 1.02
N ASP A 69 5.70 19.21 0.54
CA ASP A 69 5.56 20.41 1.36
C ASP A 69 4.53 20.21 2.47
N MET A 70 3.37 19.59 2.20
CA MET A 70 2.40 19.21 3.23
C MET A 70 3.04 18.33 4.32
N ARG A 71 3.90 17.37 3.92
CA ARG A 71 4.63 16.50 4.84
C ARG A 71 5.65 17.28 5.69
N LYS A 72 6.36 18.26 5.12
CA LYS A 72 7.28 19.15 5.87
C LYS A 72 6.54 19.91 6.98
N TRP A 73 5.31 20.34 6.71
CA TRP A 73 4.47 21.06 7.67
C TRP A 73 3.70 20.13 8.63
N GLY A 74 3.98 18.83 8.64
CA GLY A 74 3.36 17.87 9.54
C GLY A 74 1.90 17.54 9.21
N ILE A 75 1.44 17.89 8.01
CA ILE A 75 0.09 17.57 7.55
C ILE A 75 0.11 16.15 6.97
N GLY A 76 -0.65 15.26 7.61
CA GLY A 76 -0.86 13.90 7.13
C GLY A 76 -1.68 13.90 5.85
N ILE A 77 -1.10 13.37 4.78
CA ILE A 77 -1.76 13.06 3.51
C ILE A 77 -2.34 11.65 3.62
N SER A 78 -3.67 11.54 3.56
CA SER A 78 -4.44 10.28 3.69
C SER A 78 -4.80 9.66 2.35
#